data_AF-A0A0X3TK51-F1
#
_entry.id   AF-A0A0X3TK51-F1
#
_cell.length_a   1.000
_cell.length_b   1.000
_cell.length_c   1.000
_cell.angle_alpha   90.00
_cell.angle_beta   90.00
_cell.angle_gamma   90.00
#
_symmetry.space_group_name_H-M   'P 1'
#
loop_
_entity.id
_entity.type
_entity.pdbx_description
1 polymer ?
#
loop_
_entity_poly.entity_id
_entity_poly.type
_entity_poly.pdbx_seq_one_letter_code
_entity_poly.pdbx_strand_id
1 'polypeptide(L)'
;MSPSDELNTTSEPLHWIRLELVPLPDSNHSEKTLFWNPSTESLLGDGADEVLSLVEEATQAGHLNGATLSHFEITQPLSKPSELAAILTQHYWVVPEPVKEPGLANTETELLH
;
A
#
# COMPACT_ATOMS: atom_id res chain seq x y z
N MET A 1 -8.08 45.13 15.69
CA MET A 1 -7.02 44.79 14.72
C MET A 1 -6.61 43.36 15.01
N SER A 2 -6.84 42.47 14.06
CA SER A 2 -6.61 41.03 14.18
C SER A 2 -5.12 40.68 14.19
N PRO A 3 -4.77 39.54 14.78
CA PRO A 3 -4.01 38.54 14.04
C PRO A 3 -4.88 37.29 13.93
N SER A 4 -5.40 37.07 12.72
CA SER A 4 -5.95 35.77 12.36
C SER A 4 -4.75 34.87 12.06
N ASP A 5 -4.34 34.06 13.04
CA ASP A 5 -3.56 32.86 12.79
C ASP A 5 -4.43 31.92 11.95
N GLU A 6 -4.34 32.08 10.63
CA GLU A 6 -4.70 31.03 9.69
C GLU A 6 -3.74 29.87 9.91
N LEU A 7 -4.13 28.96 10.81
CA LEU A 7 -3.64 27.59 10.82
C LEU A 7 -3.96 26.98 9.45
N ASN A 8 -3.05 27.17 8.51
CA ASN A 8 -3.02 26.49 7.24
C ASN A 8 -2.75 25.01 7.53
N THR A 9 -3.80 24.27 7.91
CA THR A 9 -3.83 22.82 7.86
C THR A 9 -3.90 22.44 6.39
N THR A 10 -2.79 22.63 5.68
CA THR A 10 -2.58 21.96 4.41
C THR A 10 -2.45 20.49 4.77
N SER A 11 -3.60 19.80 4.83
CA SER A 11 -3.64 18.33 4.84
C SER A 11 -2.93 17.89 3.58
N GLU A 12 -1.61 17.70 3.65
CA GLU A 12 -0.86 17.05 2.59
C GLU A 12 -1.60 15.73 2.31
N PRO A 13 -1.99 15.46 1.06
CA PRO A 13 -2.74 14.25 0.80
C PRO A 13 -1.83 13.09 1.17
N LEU A 14 -2.33 12.19 2.03
CA LEU A 14 -1.65 10.95 2.39
C LEU A 14 -1.66 10.06 1.13
N HIS A 15 -0.72 10.35 0.21
CA HIS A 15 -0.58 9.64 -1.06
C HIS A 15 0.04 8.26 -0.86
N TRP A 16 0.57 7.99 0.32
CA TRP A 16 1.22 6.74 0.67
C TRP A 16 0.32 5.89 1.56
N ILE A 17 0.30 4.60 1.29
CA ILE A 17 -0.46 3.59 2.01
C ILE A 17 0.54 2.57 2.52
N ARG A 18 0.65 2.45 3.84
CA ARG A 18 1.36 1.36 4.47
C ARG A 18 0.48 0.12 4.36
N LEU A 19 1.04 -0.94 3.79
CA LEU A 19 0.41 -2.23 3.68
C LEU A 19 1.16 -3.18 4.61
N GLU A 20 0.49 -3.63 5.67
CA GLU A 20 0.94 -4.77 6.45
C GLU A 20 0.40 -6.03 5.80
N LEU A 21 1.32 -6.90 5.39
CA LEU A 21 1.04 -8.18 4.76
C LEU A 21 1.30 -9.29 5.77
N VAL A 22 0.21 -9.90 6.24
CA VAL A 22 0.27 -11.06 7.13
C VAL A 22 0.04 -12.31 6.27
N PRO A 23 0.98 -13.25 6.19
CA PRO A 23 0.87 -14.42 5.32
C PRO A 23 -0.33 -15.29 5.73
N LEU A 24 -1.02 -15.84 4.74
CA LEU A 24 -2.04 -16.86 4.98
C LEU A 24 -1.39 -18.13 5.55
N PRO A 25 -2.11 -18.91 6.39
CA PRO A 25 -1.54 -20.05 7.12
C PRO A 25 -0.98 -21.16 6.23
N ASP A 26 -1.41 -21.25 4.96
CA ASP A 26 -0.92 -22.24 3.99
C ASP A 26 0.16 -21.67 3.04
N SER A 27 0.59 -20.42 3.25
CA SER A 27 1.56 -19.76 2.38
C SER A 27 2.99 -19.88 2.92
N ASN A 28 3.98 -19.96 2.02
CA ASN A 28 5.41 -19.96 2.37
C ASN A 28 5.97 -18.54 2.56
N HIS A 29 5.11 -17.53 2.61
CA HIS A 29 5.53 -16.14 2.72
C HIS A 29 5.74 -15.73 4.18
N SER A 30 6.59 -14.73 4.39
CA SER A 30 6.77 -14.11 5.70
C SER A 30 5.89 -12.87 5.86
N GLU A 31 5.59 -12.52 7.11
CA GLU A 31 5.02 -11.21 7.43
C GLU A 31 5.98 -10.11 6.96
N LYS A 32 5.40 -9.04 6.40
CA LYS A 32 6.16 -7.90 5.89
C LYS A 32 5.33 -6.64 5.87
N THR A 33 6.01 -5.51 5.94
CA THR A 33 5.40 -4.20 5.78
C THR A 33 6.02 -3.54 4.56
N LEU A 34 5.17 -2.96 3.72
CA LEU A 34 5.59 -2.16 2.58
C LEU A 34 4.76 -0.89 2.49
N PHE A 35 5.24 0.04 1.67
CA PHE A 35 4.62 1.32 1.42
C PHE A 35 4.32 1.43 -0.06
N TRP A 36 3.06 1.69 -0.37
CA TRP A 36 2.56 1.78 -1.72
C TRP A 36 2.03 3.18 -1.99
N ASN A 37 2.38 3.75 -3.14
CA ASN A 37 1.83 4.99 -3.63
C ASN A 37 1.09 4.73 -4.97
N PRO A 38 -0.25 4.74 -4.98
CA PRO A 38 -1.04 4.58 -6.22
C PRO A 38 -0.79 5.69 -7.25
N SER A 39 -0.38 6.88 -6.82
CA SER A 39 -0.22 8.04 -7.70
C SER A 39 1.07 7.95 -8.53
N THR A 40 2.11 7.35 -7.95
CA THR A 40 3.42 7.18 -8.60
C THR A 40 3.72 5.72 -8.95
N GLU A 41 2.75 4.82 -8.73
CA GLU A 41 2.89 3.37 -8.93
C GLU A 41 4.12 2.79 -8.21
N SER A 42 4.49 3.40 -7.08
CA SER A 42 5.74 3.10 -6.37
C SER A 42 5.48 2.17 -5.19
N LEU A 43 6.36 1.19 -5.01
CA LEU A 43 6.39 0.28 -3.86
C LEU A 43 7.75 0.39 -3.18
N LEU A 44 7.76 0.54 -1.85
CA LEU A 44 8.96 0.66 -1.01
C LEU A 44 8.88 -0.28 0.20
N GLY A 45 10.03 -0.72 0.71
CA GLY A 45 10.14 -1.56 1.92
C GLY A 45 10.60 -2.99 1.62
N ASP A 46 10.75 -3.80 2.67
CA ASP A 46 11.35 -5.15 2.65
C ASP A 46 10.52 -6.21 1.88
N GLY A 47 9.40 -5.81 1.30
CA GLY A 47 8.51 -6.65 0.49
C GLY A 47 8.29 -6.16 -0.94
N ALA A 48 8.88 -5.03 -1.33
CA ALA A 48 8.54 -4.37 -2.59
C ALA A 48 8.82 -5.24 -3.81
N ASP A 49 10.01 -5.84 -3.90
CA ASP A 49 10.42 -6.67 -5.05
C ASP A 49 9.56 -7.93 -5.19
N GLU A 50 9.18 -8.56 -4.07
CA GLU A 50 8.32 -9.74 -4.05
C GLU A 50 6.89 -9.38 -4.50
N VAL A 51 6.33 -8.29 -3.99
CA VAL A 51 5.01 -7.79 -4.41
C VAL A 51 5.03 -7.37 -5.87
N LEU A 52 6.10 -6.72 -6.34
CA LEU A 52 6.27 -6.38 -7.75
C LEU A 52 6.28 -7.64 -8.63
N SER A 53 6.95 -8.70 -8.18
CA SER A 53 6.95 -9.98 -8.91
C SER A 53 5.54 -10.60 -8.99
N LEU A 54 4.78 -10.62 -7.88
CA LEU A 54 3.38 -11.08 -7.87
C LEU A 54 2.49 -10.23 -8.79
N VAL A 55 2.74 -8.92 -8.81
CA VAL A 55 2.04 -7.97 -9.67
C VAL A 55 2.34 -8.23 -11.15
N GLU A 56 3.60 -8.46 -11.51
CA GLU A 56 4.00 -8.80 -12.87
C GLU A 56 3.37 -10.12 -13.32
N GLU A 57 3.41 -11.15 -12.48
CA GLU A 57 2.79 -12.44 -12.76
C GLU A 57 1.28 -12.31 -13.01
N ALA A 58 0.56 -11.58 -12.15
CA ALA A 58 -0.86 -11.33 -12.31
C ALA A 58 -1.17 -10.50 -13.58
N THR A 59 -0.31 -9.54 -13.91
CA THR A 59 -0.44 -8.72 -15.13
C THR A 59 -0.21 -9.55 -16.39
N GLN A 60 0.77 -10.46 -16.37
CA GLN A 60 1.01 -11.39 -17.48
C GLN A 60 -0.11 -12.41 -17.65
N ALA A 61 -0.71 -12.88 -16.55
CA ALA A 61 -1.89 -13.73 -16.60
C ALA A 61 -3.13 -12.96 -17.14
N GLY A 62 -3.16 -11.64 -16.96
CA GLY A 62 -4.23 -10.73 -17.39
C GLY A 62 -5.54 -10.86 -16.61
N HIS A 63 -5.63 -11.86 -15.71
CA HIS A 63 -6.79 -12.09 -14.88
C HIS A 63 -6.42 -12.94 -13.65
N LEU A 64 -7.22 -12.81 -12.59
CA LEU A 64 -7.13 -13.64 -11.40
C LEU A 64 -8.33 -14.60 -11.33
N ASN A 65 -8.05 -15.87 -11.05
CA ASN A 65 -9.06 -16.89 -10.80
C ASN A 65 -9.01 -17.27 -9.31
N GLY A 66 -9.86 -16.65 -8.50
CA GLY A 66 -10.03 -17.01 -7.09
C GLY A 66 -11.22 -17.94 -6.89
N ALA A 67 -11.17 -18.81 -5.88
CA ALA A 67 -12.29 -19.70 -5.53
C ALA A 67 -13.60 -18.95 -5.18
N THR A 68 -13.50 -17.66 -4.85
CA THR A 68 -14.62 -16.76 -4.51
C THR A 68 -14.75 -15.55 -5.44
N LEU A 69 -13.78 -15.32 -6.34
CA LEU A 69 -13.76 -14.19 -7.26
C LEU A 69 -14.04 -14.69 -8.67
N SER A 70 -15.24 -14.42 -9.18
CA SER A 70 -15.57 -14.61 -10.59
C SER A 70 -14.66 -13.71 -11.42
N HIS A 71 -13.73 -14.31 -12.18
CA HIS A 71 -12.86 -13.71 -13.20
C HIS A 71 -12.60 -12.20 -13.02
N PHE A 72 -11.51 -11.86 -12.35
CA PHE A 72 -11.15 -10.47 -12.10
C PHE A 72 -10.05 -10.04 -13.06
N GLU A 73 -10.36 -9.10 -13.97
CA GLU A 73 -9.40 -8.58 -14.95
C GLU A 73 -8.33 -7.73 -14.26
N ILE A 74 -7.06 -7.96 -14.62
CA ILE A 74 -5.90 -7.20 -14.13
C ILE A 74 -5.36 -6.36 -15.27
N THR A 75 -5.26 -5.05 -15.05
CA THR A 75 -4.81 -4.10 -16.07
C THR A 75 -3.73 -3.17 -15.55
N GLN A 76 -3.94 -2.57 -14.38
CA GLN A 76 -3.06 -1.59 -13.75
C GLN A 76 -3.05 -1.79 -12.23
N PRO A 77 -2.49 -2.90 -11.73
CA PRO A 77 -2.52 -3.23 -10.32
C PRO A 77 -1.84 -2.21 -9.42
N LEU A 78 -0.77 -1.55 -9.87
CA LEU A 78 -0.06 -0.55 -9.06
C LEU A 78 -0.78 0.80 -8.95
N SER A 79 -1.74 1.09 -9.82
CA SER A 79 -2.52 2.35 -9.77
C SER A 79 -3.96 2.11 -9.28
N LYS A 80 -4.48 0.89 -9.36
CA LYS A 80 -5.83 0.52 -8.90
C LYS A 80 -5.80 -0.28 -7.59
N PRO A 81 -6.25 0.30 -6.46
CA PRO A 81 -6.22 -0.37 -5.16
C PRO A 81 -6.94 -1.72 -5.14
N SER A 82 -8.06 -1.84 -5.87
CA SER A 82 -8.83 -3.08 -5.95
C SER A 82 -8.05 -4.21 -6.63
N GLU A 83 -7.26 -3.88 -7.64
CA GLU A 83 -6.46 -4.87 -8.37
C GLU A 83 -5.27 -5.32 -7.54
N LEU A 84 -4.53 -4.40 -6.91
CA LEU A 84 -3.46 -4.76 -5.97
C LEU A 84 -3.98 -5.62 -4.81
N ALA A 85 -5.11 -5.23 -4.21
CA ALA A 85 -5.71 -5.98 -3.13
C ALA A 85 -6.13 -7.40 -3.57
N ALA A 86 -6.68 -7.56 -4.78
CA ALA A 86 -7.04 -8.88 -5.31
C ALA A 86 -5.84 -9.80 -5.52
N ILE A 87 -4.68 -9.24 -5.91
CA ILE A 87 -3.43 -10.00 -6.04
C ILE A 87 -2.93 -10.40 -4.66
N LEU A 88 -2.79 -9.43 -3.75
CA LEU A 88 -2.23 -9.65 -2.42
C LEU A 88 -3.09 -10.59 -1.57
N THR A 89 -4.42 -10.49 -1.66
CA THR A 89 -5.36 -11.31 -0.85
C THR A 89 -5.36 -12.80 -1.19
N GLN A 90 -4.70 -13.22 -2.28
CA GLN A 90 -4.46 -14.63 -2.57
C GLN A 90 -3.35 -15.24 -1.70
N HIS A 91 -2.47 -14.40 -1.15
CA HIS A 91 -1.27 -14.82 -0.43
C HIS A 91 -1.22 -14.29 1.01
N TYR A 92 -1.84 -13.13 1.26
CA TYR A 92 -1.75 -12.41 2.52
C TYR A 92 -3.10 -11.85 2.97
N TRP A 93 -3.30 -11.70 4.28
CA TRP A 93 -4.18 -10.68 4.80
C TRP A 93 -3.50 -9.31 4.67
N VAL A 94 -4.22 -8.37 4.06
CA VAL A 94 -3.73 -7.03 3.78
C VAL A 94 -4.40 -6.05 4.73
N VAL A 95 -3.59 -5.31 5.49
CA VAL A 95 -4.05 -4.21 6.34
C VAL A 95 -3.53 -2.89 5.77
N PRO A 96 -4.38 -2.12 5.07
CA PRO A 96 -3.99 -0.81 4.54
C PRO A 96 -4.18 0.30 5.58
N GLU A 97 -3.13 1.08 5.80
CA GLU A 97 -3.14 2.27 6.66
C GLU A 97 -2.60 3.48 5.86
N PRO A 98 -3.36 4.59 5.76
CA PRO A 98 -2.87 5.80 5.09
C PRO A 98 -1.76 6.44 5.93
N VAL A 99 -0.60 6.68 5.31
CA VAL A 99 0.59 7.22 5.98
C VAL A 99 1.19 8.38 5.20
N LYS A 100 2.06 9.14 5.87
CA LYS A 100 2.96 10.07 5.19
C LYS A 100 4.04 9.30 4.45
N GLU A 101 4.71 9.96 3.51
CA GLU A 101 5.79 9.36 2.72
C GLU A 101 6.83 8.66 3.61
N PRO A 102 7.18 7.39 3.33
CA PRO A 102 8.20 6.67 4.09
C PRO A 102 9.55 7.39 3.94
N GLY A 103 10.07 7.92 5.05
CA GLY A 103 11.33 8.68 5.09
C GLY A 103 11.15 10.17 5.42
N LEU A 104 9.93 10.70 5.35
CA LEU A 104 9.58 11.92 6.06
C LEU A 104 9.43 11.54 7.54
N ALA A 105 10.55 11.62 8.27
CA ALA A 105 10.56 11.42 9.71
C ALA A 105 9.38 12.16 10.32
N ASN A 106 8.57 11.45 11.11
CA ASN A 106 7.74 12.10 12.10
C ASN A 106 8.71 12.84 13.03
N THR A 107 9.02 14.10 12.73
CA THR A 107 9.42 15.07 13.74
C THR A 107 8.20 15.34 14.62
N GLU A 108 7.71 14.32 15.31
CA GLU A 108 7.25 14.51 16.68
C GLU A 108 8.53 14.64 17.50
N THR A 109 9.19 15.80 17.37
CA THR A 109 10.10 16.27 18.40
C THR A 109 9.23 16.49 19.62
N GLU A 110 9.18 15.45 20.46
CA GLU A 110 9.29 15.53 21.91
C GLU A 110 9.58 16.97 22.41
N LEU A 111 8.54 17.81 22.48
CA LEU A 111 8.56 19.07 23.22
C LEU A 111 8.00 18.80 24.61
N LEU A 112 8.71 17.92 25.33
CA LEU A 112 8.76 17.94 26.79
C LEU A 112 10.01 18.73 27.14
N HIS A 113 9.88 20.01 27.49
CA HIS A 113 10.76 20.71 28.43
C HIS A 113 10.11 22.00 28.92
#